data_AF-A0A1Q5RXB1-F1
#
_entry.id   AF-A0A1Q5RXB1-F1
#
_cell.length_a   1.000
_cell.length_b   1.000
_cell.length_c   1.000
_cell.angle_alpha   90.00
_cell.angle_beta   90.00
_cell.angle_gamma   90.00
#
_symmetry.space_group_name_H-M   'P 1'
#
loop_
_entity.id
_entity.type
_entity.pdbx_description
1 polymer ?
#
loop_
_entity_poly.entity_id
_entity_poly.type
_entity_poly.pdbx_seq_one_letter_code
_entity_poly.pdbx_strand_id
1 'polypeptide(L)'
;MRRLFSSVIRWFIVLGWRDIASAPFDCAIELAVIDDRQHPLGFPCIRRTDGWFNLGTMQAVKASPTHWRYWQPDVLPMSCC
;
A
#
# COMPACT_ATOMS: atom_id res chain seq x y z
N MET A 1 31.01 6.96 10.59
CA MET A 1 30.87 6.64 9.15
C MET A 1 30.12 5.32 9.06
N ARG A 2 28.85 5.26 8.66
CA ARG A 2 28.46 5.21 7.24
C ARG A 2 27.07 5.82 7.08
N ARG A 3 27.05 7.00 6.45
CA ARG A 3 25.87 7.63 5.88
C ARG A 3 25.42 6.82 4.65
N LEU A 4 24.65 5.76 4.83
CA LEU A 4 24.10 4.99 3.70
C LEU A 4 22.60 4.66 3.82
N PHE A 5 21.89 5.13 4.86
CA PHE A 5 20.43 4.94 4.98
C PHE A 5 19.61 6.08 4.39
N SER A 6 20.24 7.09 3.78
CA SER A 6 19.52 8.32 3.40
C SER A 6 19.11 8.37 1.93
N SER A 7 19.70 7.59 1.02
CA SER A 7 19.34 7.66 -0.41
C SER A 7 18.26 6.66 -0.83
N VAL A 8 18.18 5.50 -0.19
CA VAL A 8 17.14 4.49 -0.48
C VAL A 8 15.79 4.91 0.14
N ILE A 9 15.80 5.35 1.40
CA ILE A 9 14.61 5.84 2.13
C ILE A 9 14.06 7.14 1.51
N ARG A 10 14.93 8.00 0.98
CA ARG A 10 14.52 9.25 0.32
C ARG A 10 13.93 9.01 -1.08
N TRP A 11 14.17 7.84 -1.67
CA TRP A 11 13.55 7.41 -2.93
C TRP A 11 12.20 6.72 -2.71
N PHE A 12 12.02 6.02 -1.57
CA PHE A 12 10.72 5.50 -1.13
C PHE A 12 9.66 6.59 -0.91
N ILE A 13 10.07 7.85 -0.66
CA ILE A 13 9.16 8.99 -0.52
C ILE A 13 8.64 9.51 -1.88
N VAL A 14 9.25 9.14 -3.02
CA VAL A 14 8.92 9.74 -4.33
C VAL A 14 7.70 9.09 -5.02
N LEU A 15 7.18 7.95 -4.53
CA LEU A 15 6.09 7.21 -5.19
C LEU A 15 4.85 6.97 -4.29
N GLY A 16 4.66 7.75 -3.22
CA GLY A 16 3.44 7.69 -2.40
C GLY A 16 3.22 6.40 -1.60
N TRP A 17 4.16 5.45 -1.65
CA TRP A 17 4.17 4.23 -0.84
C TRP A 17 4.87 4.48 0.50
N ARG A 18 4.33 3.85 1.53
CA ARG A 18 4.75 3.96 2.93
C ARG A 18 5.04 2.57 3.47
N ASP A 19 5.87 2.49 4.51
CA ASP A 19 6.23 1.23 5.17
C ASP A 19 5.00 0.54 5.78
N ILE A 20 4.86 -0.77 5.58
CA ILE A 20 3.71 -1.55 6.05
C ILE A 20 3.45 -1.44 7.55
N ALA A 21 4.49 -1.24 8.38
CA ALA A 21 4.33 -1.09 9.82
C ALA A 21 3.52 0.17 10.19
N SER A 22 3.64 1.23 9.38
CA SER A 22 2.95 2.51 9.56
C SER A 22 1.49 2.53 9.06
N ALA A 23 1.00 1.41 8.52
CA ALA A 23 -0.30 1.36 7.90
C ALA A 23 -1.45 1.54 8.91
N PRO A 24 -2.43 2.42 8.62
CA PRO A 24 -3.55 2.68 9.50
C PRO A 24 -4.51 1.49 9.62
N PHE A 25 -5.18 1.39 10.76
CA PHE A 25 -6.30 0.49 10.96
C PHE A 25 -7.57 1.06 10.33
N ASP A 26 -8.46 0.17 9.88
CA ASP A 26 -9.79 0.51 9.38
C ASP A 26 -9.85 1.50 8.21
N CYS A 27 -8.75 1.64 7.46
CA CYS A 27 -8.67 2.49 6.28
C CYS A 27 -8.52 1.65 5.01
N ALA A 28 -9.17 2.09 3.92
CA ALA A 28 -8.98 1.50 2.60
C ALA A 28 -7.60 1.92 2.05
N ILE A 29 -6.72 0.93 1.91
CA ILE A 29 -5.35 1.12 1.43
C ILE A 29 -5.05 0.11 0.32
N GLU A 30 -4.16 0.48 -0.58
CA GLU A 30 -3.56 -0.47 -1.49
C GLU A 30 -2.28 -1.02 -0.88
N LEU A 31 -2.06 -2.32 -1.02
CA LEU A 31 -0.87 -3.01 -0.54
C LEU A 31 0.05 -3.33 -1.71
N ALA A 32 1.35 -3.35 -1.47
CA ALA A 32 2.34 -3.76 -2.45
C ALA A 32 3.45 -4.60 -1.81
N VAL A 33 3.97 -5.52 -2.60
CA VAL A 33 5.24 -6.18 -2.34
C VAL A 33 6.29 -5.43 -3.17
N ILE A 34 7.30 -4.87 -2.51
CA ILE A 34 8.42 -4.19 -3.16
C ILE A 34 9.69 -4.93 -2.76
N ASP A 35 10.28 -5.63 -3.74
CA ASP A 35 11.58 -6.30 -3.62
C ASP A 35 12.59 -5.60 -4.55
N ASP A 36 12.51 -5.86 -5.86
CA ASP A 36 13.30 -5.19 -6.91
C ASP A 36 12.45 -4.22 -7.75
N ARG A 37 11.15 -4.53 -7.88
CA ARG A 37 10.12 -3.70 -8.51
C ARG A 37 8.89 -3.61 -7.61
N GLN A 38 8.09 -2.58 -7.84
CA GLN A 38 6.83 -2.39 -7.12
C GLN A 38 5.75 -3.31 -7.71
N HIS A 39 5.22 -4.22 -6.90
CA HIS A 39 4.11 -5.09 -7.25
C HIS A 39 2.88 -4.75 -6.39
N PRO A 40 2.04 -3.79 -6.82
CA PRO A 40 0.78 -3.51 -6.15
C PRO A 40 -0.20 -4.67 -6.32
N LEU A 41 -1.03 -4.91 -5.30
CA LEU A 41 -2.06 -5.95 -5.32
C LEU A 41 -3.23 -5.57 -6.25
N GLY A 42 -3.45 -4.27 -6.52
CA GLY A 42 -4.48 -3.80 -7.45
C GLY A 42 -5.90 -3.84 -6.88
N PHE A 43 -6.06 -4.01 -5.58
CA PHE A 43 -7.37 -4.01 -4.91
C PHE A 43 -7.31 -3.34 -3.53
N PRO A 44 -8.43 -2.75 -3.06
CA PRO A 44 -8.49 -2.12 -1.75
C PRO A 44 -8.39 -3.17 -0.66
N CYS A 45 -7.57 -2.86 0.35
CA CYS A 45 -7.34 -3.69 1.51
C CYS A 45 -7.56 -2.88 2.79
N ILE A 46 -7.80 -3.57 3.90
CA ILE A 46 -7.99 -2.99 5.23
C ILE A 46 -7.12 -3.75 6.23
N ARG A 47 -6.51 -3.01 7.16
CA ARG A 47 -5.81 -3.60 8.32
C ARG A 47 -6.81 -3.85 9.44
N ARG A 48 -6.87 -5.08 9.92
CA ARG A 48 -7.59 -5.49 11.13
C ARG A 48 -6.63 -6.14 12.13
N THR A 49 -7.14 -6.48 13.31
CA THR A 49 -6.41 -7.19 14.36
C THR A 49 -5.80 -8.50 13.87
N ASP A 50 -6.52 -9.23 13.01
CA ASP A 50 -6.13 -10.54 12.49
C ASP A 50 -5.22 -10.45 11.25
N GLY A 51 -4.96 -9.24 10.75
CA GLY A 51 -4.10 -9.00 9.60
C GLY A 51 -4.78 -8.22 8.47
N TRP A 52 -4.43 -8.55 7.24
CA TRP A 52 -4.85 -7.85 6.03
C TRP A 52 -6.07 -8.52 5.41
N PHE A 53 -7.09 -7.73 5.06
CA PHE A 53 -8.29 -8.22 4.38
C PHE A 53 -8.54 -7.43 3.11
N ASN A 54 -8.96 -8.12 2.05
CA ASN A 54 -9.45 -7.49 0.83
C ASN A 54 -10.82 -6.85 1.15
N LEU A 55 -10.98 -5.57 0.87
CA LEU A 55 -12.20 -4.83 1.20
C LEU A 55 -13.39 -5.21 0.28
N GLY A 56 -13.12 -5.65 -0.95
CA GLY A 56 -14.15 -6.06 -1.91
C GLY A 56 -14.66 -7.48 -1.69
N THR A 57 -13.80 -8.41 -1.28
CA THR A 57 -14.18 -9.82 -1.07
C THR A 57 -14.27 -10.22 0.41
N MET A 58 -13.80 -9.37 1.32
CA MET A 58 -13.68 -9.65 2.76
C MET A 58 -12.80 -10.86 3.09
N GLN A 59 -11.98 -11.33 2.15
CA GLN A 59 -11.06 -12.45 2.35
C GLN A 59 -9.72 -11.98 2.91
N ALA A 60 -9.09 -12.83 3.72
CA ALA A 60 -7.74 -12.58 4.22
C ALA A 60 -6.73 -12.54 3.05
N VAL A 61 -5.90 -11.51 3.03
CA VAL A 61 -4.83 -11.37 2.05
C VAL A 61 -3.69 -12.31 2.44
N LYS A 62 -3.40 -13.28 1.58
CA LYS A 62 -2.32 -14.26 1.79
C LYS A 62 -0.92 -13.74 1.42
N ALA A 63 -0.84 -12.58 0.77
CA ALA A 63 0.43 -11.97 0.42
C ALA A 63 1.12 -11.39 1.66
N SER A 64 2.45 -11.27 1.62
CA SER A 64 3.26 -10.58 2.63
C SER A 64 3.68 -9.20 2.11
N PRO A 65 2.78 -8.18 2.15
CA PRO A 65 3.08 -6.85 1.65
C PRO A 65 4.17 -6.18 2.50
N THR A 66 5.05 -5.44 1.84
CA THR A 66 6.11 -4.65 2.49
C THR A 66 5.77 -3.17 2.56
N HIS A 67 4.87 -2.70 1.69
CA HIS A 67 4.49 -1.30 1.60
C HIS A 67 2.98 -1.12 1.40
N TRP A 68 2.48 0.08 1.69
CA TRP A 68 1.09 0.48 1.49
C TRP A 68 0.96 1.91 0.97
N ARG A 69 -0.18 2.24 0.36
CA ARG A 69 -0.60 3.62 0.07
C ARG A 69 -2.11 3.75 0.23
N TYR A 70 -2.64 4.97 0.29
CA TYR A 70 -4.09 5.13 0.26
C TYR A 70 -4.69 4.58 -1.03
N TRP A 71 -5.80 3.86 -0.88
CA TRP A 71 -6.54 3.38 -2.04
C TRP A 71 -7.05 4.59 -2.83
N GLN A 72 -6.59 4.71 -4.07
CA GLN A 72 -7.08 5.70 -5.01
C GLN A 72 -8.01 4.93 -5.95
N PRO A 73 -9.34 5.06 -5.79
CA PRO A 73 -10.22 4.48 -6.79
C PRO A 73 -9.90 5.15 -8.13
N ASP A 74 -9.70 4.34 -9.17
CA ASP A 74 -9.73 4.77 -10.58
C ASP A 74 -11.16 5.23 -10.92
N VAL A 75 -11.66 6.23 -10.20
CA VAL A 75 -12.78 7.03 -10.66
C VAL A 75 -12.13 7.93 -11.70
N LEU A 76 -12.14 7.50 -12.96
CA LEU A 76 -12.23 8.46 -14.05
C LEU A 76 -13.31 9.44 -13.59
N PRO A 77 -13.04 10.76 -13.50
CA PRO A 77 -14.09 11.71 -13.20
C PRO A 77 -15.13 11.47 -14.28
N MET A 78 -16.22 10.81 -13.92
CA MET A 78 -17.38 10.70 -14.75
C MET A 78 -17.94 12.12 -14.68
N SER A 79 -17.38 12.98 -15.53
CA SER A 79 -17.89 14.30 -15.84
C SER A 79 -19.22 14.04 -16.53
N CYS A 80 -20.26 13.84 -15.73
CA CYS A 80 -21.62 14.00 -16.19
C CYS A 80 -21.87 15.51 -16.32
N CYS A 81 -21.48 16.09 -17.45
CA CYS A 81 -21.95 17.38 -17.96
C CYS A 81 -21.97 17.33 -19.49
#